data_AF-A0A1E4MEP8-F1
#
_entry.id   AF-A0A1E4MEP8-F1
#
_cell.length_a   1.000
_cell.length_b   1.000
_cell.length_c   1.000
_cell.angle_alpha   90.00
_cell.angle_beta   90.00
_cell.angle_gamma   90.00
#
_symmetry.space_group_name_H-M   'P 1'
#
loop_
_entity.id
_entity.type
_entity.pdbx_description
1 polymer ?
#
loop_
_entity_poly.entity_id
_entity_poly.type
_entity_poly.pdbx_seq_one_letter_code
_entity_poly.pdbx_strand_id
1 'polypeptide(L)' 'MADDPLRSNPPSDPAGNPVRRARAIVEAEVPPARRGPGWDRHWRELEAYVEAQAGVWTGAGAGEEPFARGD' A
#
# COMPACT_ATOMS: atom_id res chain seq x y z
N MET A 1 34.06 -0.58 -16.99
CA MET A 1 32.74 -1.13 -17.37
C MET A 1 31.83 -0.77 -16.21
N ALA A 2 30.84 0.08 -16.46
CA ALA A 2 30.15 0.89 -15.47
C ALA A 2 29.34 0.03 -14.46
N ASP A 3 29.31 0.53 -13.22
CA ASP A 3 28.34 0.21 -12.17
C ASP A 3 26.94 0.11 -12.79
N ASP A 4 26.34 -1.08 -12.78
CA ASP A 4 25.01 -1.35 -13.33
C ASP A 4 23.96 -0.91 -12.30
N PRO A 5 23.26 0.22 -12.50
CA PRO A 5 22.30 0.73 -11.54
C PRO A 5 20.96 0.07 -11.83
N LEU A 6 20.88 -1.27 -11.76
CA LEU A 6 19.61 -1.94 -11.62
C LEU A 6 19.00 -1.50 -10.29
N ARG A 7 18.24 -0.41 -10.42
CA ARG A 7 16.98 -0.17 -9.73
C ARG A 7 17.15 -0.23 -8.22
N SER A 8 17.44 0.94 -7.65
CA SER A 8 17.03 1.31 -6.30
C SER A 8 15.69 0.67 -5.95
N ASN A 9 15.71 -0.54 -5.42
CA ASN A 9 14.67 -0.99 -4.55
C ASN A 9 14.96 -0.17 -3.29
N PRO A 10 14.15 0.84 -2.92
CA PRO A 10 14.23 1.33 -1.55
C PRO A 10 14.10 0.10 -0.64
N PRO A 11 14.61 0.13 0.61
CA PRO A 11 14.43 -0.99 1.52
C PRO A 11 12.94 -1.30 1.56
N SER A 12 12.59 -2.33 0.80
CA SER A 12 11.26 -2.87 0.70
C SER A 12 11.18 -3.67 1.98
N ASP A 13 11.03 -2.98 3.10
CA ASP A 13 10.75 -3.61 4.37
C ASP A 13 9.48 -4.44 4.10
N PRO A 14 9.61 -5.76 3.93
CA PRO A 14 8.46 -6.58 3.56
C PRO A 14 7.51 -6.70 4.75
N ALA A 15 7.98 -6.33 5.95
CA ALA A 15 7.23 -6.16 7.19
C ALA A 15 6.60 -4.77 7.36
N GLY A 16 6.91 -3.83 6.46
CA GLY A 16 6.50 -2.43 6.59
C GLY A 16 5.05 -2.25 6.16
N ASN A 17 4.41 -1.21 6.69
CA ASN A 17 3.01 -0.93 6.40
C ASN A 17 2.74 -0.90 4.87
N PRO A 18 1.91 -1.82 4.33
CA PRO A 18 1.64 -1.91 2.89
C PRO A 18 1.07 -0.60 2.33
N VAL A 19 0.34 0.17 3.14
CA VAL A 19 -0.19 1.49 2.75
C VAL A 19 0.93 2.47 2.43
N ARG A 20 2.01 2.48 3.22
CA ARG A 20 3.14 3.39 3.00
C ARG A 20 3.86 3.08 1.68
N ARG A 21 3.94 1.79 1.32
CA ARG A 21 4.50 1.36 0.03
C ARG A 21 3.61 1.78 -1.14
N ALA A 22 2.30 1.57 -1.02
CA ALA A 22 1.33 2.03 -2.02
C ALA A 22 1.37 3.55 -2.20
N ARG A 23 1.45 4.31 -1.09
CA ARG A 23 1.56 5.77 -1.10
C ARG A 23 2.75 6.25 -1.92
N ALA A 24 3.93 5.67 -1.72
CA ALA A 24 5.13 6.06 -2.45
C ALA A 24 4.98 5.88 -3.97
N ILE A 25 4.34 4.80 -4.40
CA ILE A 25 4.07 4.53 -5.83
C ILE A 25 3.08 5.57 -6.37
N VAL A 26 1.98 5.81 -5.67
CA VAL A 26 0.97 6.78 -6.11
C VAL A 26 1.53 8.20 -6.13
N GLU A 27 2.36 8.57 -5.15
CA GLU A 27 2.96 9.91 -5.10
C GLU A 27 3.96 10.17 -6.23
N ALA A 28 4.59 9.13 -6.78
CA ALA A 28 5.43 9.23 -7.98
C ALA A 28 4.59 9.52 -9.24
N GLU A 29 3.39 8.94 -9.33
CA GLU A 29 2.48 9.11 -10.47
C GLU A 29 1.59 10.37 -10.34
N VAL A 30 1.28 10.78 -9.11
CA VAL A 30 0.37 11.87 -8.79
C VAL A 30 1.13 13.06 -8.20
N PRO A 31 1.51 14.05 -9.03
CA PRO A 31 2.21 15.24 -8.56
C PRO A 31 1.34 16.10 -7.65
N PRO A 32 1.94 16.96 -6.79
CA PRO A 32 1.22 17.76 -5.80
C PRO A 32 0.05 18.58 -6.35
N ALA A 33 0.19 19.13 -7.56
CA ALA A 33 -0.85 19.91 -8.23
C ALA A 33 -2.14 19.11 -8.51
N ARG A 34 -2.08 17.77 -8.52
CA ARG A 34 -3.23 16.87 -8.73
C ARG A 34 -3.76 16.27 -7.43
N ARG A 35 -3.15 16.60 -6.29
CA ARG A 35 -3.57 16.10 -4.97
C ARG A 35 -4.67 17.01 -4.43
N GLY A 36 -5.86 16.45 -4.25
CA GLY A 36 -7.01 17.16 -3.73
C GLY A 36 -6.90 17.49 -2.23
N PRO A 37 -7.82 18.31 -1.71
CA PRO A 37 -7.91 18.57 -0.27
C PRO A 37 -8.10 17.25 0.49
N GLY A 38 -7.33 17.06 1.56
CA GLY A 38 -7.38 15.85 2.39
C GLY A 38 -6.52 14.68 1.92
N TRP A 39 -5.72 14.83 0.85
CA TRP A 39 -4.82 13.78 0.34
C TRP A 39 -3.92 13.18 1.43
N ASP A 40 -3.19 14.02 2.17
CA ASP A 40 -2.27 13.55 3.21
C ASP A 40 -3.01 12.88 4.37
N ARG A 41 -4.13 13.48 4.80
CA ARG A 41 -4.99 12.95 5.87
C ARG A 41 -5.48 11.55 5.52
N HIS A 42 -5.97 11.35 4.29
CA HIS A 42 -6.47 10.06 3.82
C HIS A 42 -5.39 8.97 3.92
N TRP A 43 -4.17 9.25 3.43
CA TRP A 43 -3.06 8.30 3.54
C TRP A 43 -2.68 8.00 4.99
N ARG A 44 -2.65 9.02 5.88
CA ARG A 44 -2.36 8.81 7.30
C ARG A 44 -3.41 7.96 7.99
N GLU A 45 -4.69 8.13 7.66
CA GLU A 45 -5.78 7.31 8.21
C GLU A 45 -5.66 5.84 7.79
N LEU A 46 -5.30 5.58 6.52
CA LEU A 46 -5.04 4.23 6.03
C LEU A 46 -3.80 3.60 6.69
N GLU A 47 -2.72 4.38 6.84
CA GLU A 47 -1.51 3.91 7.52
C GLU A 47 -1.84 3.49 8.96
N ALA A 48 -2.55 4.34 9.71
CA ALA A 48 -2.95 4.07 11.09
C ALA A 48 -3.89 2.84 11.21
N TYR A 49 -4.82 2.68 10.26
CA TYR A 49 -5.73 1.52 10.23
C TYR A 49 -4.95 0.20 10.14
N VAL A 50 -3.94 0.14 9.27
CA VAL A 50 -3.14 -1.08 9.08
C VAL A 50 -2.15 -1.30 10.23
N GLU A 51 -1.57 -0.25 10.80
CA GLU A 51 -0.75 -0.36 12.01
C GLU A 51 -1.57 -0.93 13.19
N ALA A 52 -2.82 -0.51 13.34
CA ALA A 52 -3.72 -1.03 14.37
C ALA A 52 -4.09 -2.51 14.17
N GLN A 53 -4.04 -3.03 12.94
CA GLN A 53 -4.33 -4.42 12.60
C GLN A 53 -3.08 -5.31 12.48
N ALA A 54 -1.96 -4.88 13.10
CA ALA A 54 -0.69 -5.59 13.05
C ALA A 54 -0.15 -5.85 11.62
N GLY A 55 -0.40 -4.92 10.69
CA GLY A 55 0.21 -4.96 9.34
C GLY A 55 -0.45 -5.92 8.34
N VAL A 56 -1.49 -6.66 8.73
CA VAL A 56 -2.17 -7.60 7.84
C VAL A 56 -3.27 -6.88 7.07
N TRP A 57 -2.93 -6.38 5.89
CA TRP A 57 -3.92 -6.05 4.86
C TRP A 57 -3.91 -7.16 3.80
N THR A 58 -4.76 -8.16 3.98
CA THR A 58 -5.07 -9.10 2.89
C THR A 58 -6.11 -8.43 2.01
N GLY A 59 -5.77 -8.13 0.75
CA GLY A 59 -6.75 -7.62 -0.23
C GLY A 59 -7.91 -8.60 -0.53
N ALA A 60 -7.99 -9.72 0.19
CA ALA A 60 -9.02 -10.75 0.12
C ALA A 60 -10.21 -10.39 1.02
N GLY A 61 -10.90 -9.30 0.68
CA GLY A 61 -12.19 -8.94 1.28
C GLY A 61 -13.29 -8.72 0.24
N ALA A 62 -13.01 -9.00 -1.03
CA ALA A 62 -13.97 -8.90 -2.12
C ALA A 62 -13.91 -10.17 -2.98
N GLY A 63 -14.58 -11.24 -2.53
CA GLY A 63 -14.96 -12.32 -3.44
C GLY A 63 -14.64 -13.76 -3.05
N GLU A 64 -14.50 -14.13 -1.78
CA GLU A 64 -14.63 -15.56 -1.42
C GLU A 64 -15.92 -15.78 -0.62
N GLU A 65 -16.91 -16.30 -1.34
CA GLU A 65 -18.25 -16.60 -0.86
C GLU A 65 -18.20 -17.69 0.24
N PRO A 66 -18.74 -17.45 1.45
CA PRO A 66 -18.85 -18.50 2.48
C PRO A 66 -20.07 -19.42 2.25
N PHE A 67 -20.35 -19.82 1.00
CA PHE A 67 -21.50 -20.66 0.68
C PHE A 67 -21.15 -21.86 -0.21
N ALA A 68 -20.14 -22.65 0.17
CA ALA A 68 -20.13 -24.06 -0.24
C ALA A 68 -21.21 -24.79 0.59
N ARG A 69 -22.42 -24.81 0.04
CA ARG A 69 -23.58 -25.58 0.48
C ARG A 69 -23.17 -27.04 0.71
N GLY A 70 -23.45 -27.57 1.89
CA GLY A 70 -23.27 -28.99 2.21
C GLY A 70 -24.05 -29.89 1.24
N ASP A 71 -23.42 -31.01 0.95
CA ASP A 71 -23.89 -32.20 0.21
C ASP A 71 -25.30 -32.65 0.61
#